data_AF-A0A7X7JE26-F1
#
_entry.id   AF-A0A7X7JE26-F1
#
_cell.length_a   1.000
_cell.length_b   1.000
_cell.length_c   1.000
_cell.angle_alpha   90.00
_cell.angle_beta   90.00
_cell.angle_gamma   90.00
#
_symmetry.space_group_name_H-M   'P 1'
#
loop_
_entity.id
_entity.type
_entity.pdbx_description
1 polymer ?
#
loop_
_entity_poly.entity_id
_entity_poly.type
_entity_poly.pdbx_seq_one_letter_code
_entity_poly.pdbx_strand_id
1 'polypeptide(L)'
;MWAVVAVPSVLQAVVPSLLDFFERDPAQIRDGQWWRILTSALVQDGGLFGTVANLAVLAVVAPIAVQFWGAWRAVVLLVLGQVIFGLLTAFVFPSVGAGNSAATFTLAASMVGVVVTAHASRRELCLAAGVVLCGVLLVLVDDAHGLAVLTGTMLGAALAIIVPPSHRAAPTPALRESGQPTL
;
A
#
# COMPACT_ATOMS: atom_id res chain seq x y z
N MET A 1 -9.99 -8.78 0.02
CA MET A 1 -8.63 -8.26 0.29
C MET A 1 -8.04 -8.88 1.55
N TRP A 2 -8.52 -8.53 2.76
CA TRP A 2 -7.89 -9.02 4.00
C TRP A 2 -7.85 -10.55 4.13
N ALA A 3 -8.99 -11.22 3.93
CA ALA A 3 -9.07 -12.68 4.08
C ALA A 3 -8.14 -13.46 3.14
N VAL A 4 -7.86 -12.92 1.95
CA VAL A 4 -6.94 -13.52 0.97
C VAL A 4 -5.52 -13.61 1.53
N VAL A 5 -5.12 -12.66 2.37
CA VAL A 5 -3.83 -12.64 3.06
C VAL A 5 -3.91 -13.42 4.37
N ALA A 6 -4.96 -13.19 5.16
CA ALA A 6 -5.08 -13.74 6.50
C ALA A 6 -5.17 -15.28 6.53
N VAL A 7 -5.94 -15.87 5.62
CA VAL A 7 -6.13 -17.34 5.58
C VAL A 7 -4.79 -18.08 5.39
N PRO A 8 -3.98 -17.81 4.35
CA PRO A 8 -2.68 -18.46 4.20
C PRO A 8 -1.70 -18.10 5.33
N SER A 9 -1.73 -16.85 5.85
CA SER A 9 -0.87 -16.43 6.96
C SER A 9 -1.15 -17.22 8.25
N VAL A 10 -2.42 -17.53 8.53
CA VAL A 10 -2.79 -18.38 9.67
C VAL A 10 -2.54 -19.86 9.37
N LEU A 11 -2.81 -20.31 8.14
CA LEU A 11 -2.59 -21.71 7.73
C LEU A 11 -1.12 -22.11 7.84
N GLN A 12 -0.19 -21.17 7.61
CA GLN A 12 1.25 -21.36 7.82
C GLN A 12 1.59 -21.88 9.23
N ALA A 13 0.81 -21.54 10.26
CA ALA A 13 1.03 -22.06 11.61
C ALA A 13 0.81 -23.59 11.73
N VAL A 14 0.00 -24.15 10.84
CA VAL A 14 -0.25 -25.61 10.72
C VAL A 14 0.68 -26.25 9.68
N VAL A 15 1.02 -25.50 8.64
CA VAL A 15 1.88 -25.96 7.53
C VAL A 15 3.08 -25.01 7.38
N PRO A 16 4.15 -25.16 8.19
CA PRO A 16 5.28 -24.23 8.21
C PRO A 16 6.02 -24.12 6.86
N SER A 17 6.03 -25.19 6.06
CA SER A 17 6.65 -25.22 4.73
C SER A 17 6.01 -24.25 3.72
N LEU A 18 4.83 -23.69 4.03
CA LEU A 18 4.25 -22.60 3.24
C LEU A 18 5.16 -21.37 3.22
N LEU A 19 5.90 -21.11 4.31
CA LEU A 19 6.84 -19.99 4.37
C LEU A 19 7.94 -20.18 3.33
N ASP A 20 8.68 -21.28 3.40
CA ASP A 20 9.79 -21.59 2.48
C ASP A 20 9.34 -21.60 1.01
N PHE A 21 8.10 -22.03 0.75
CA PHE A 21 7.55 -22.10 -0.60
C PHE A 21 7.14 -20.73 -1.16
N PHE A 22 6.69 -19.80 -0.32
CA PHE A 22 6.15 -18.52 -0.76
C PHE A 22 7.00 -17.30 -0.45
N GLU A 23 7.95 -17.40 0.48
CA GLU A 23 8.83 -16.29 0.85
C GLU A 23 9.58 -15.76 -0.37
N ARG A 24 9.88 -14.47 -0.30
CA ARG A 24 10.64 -13.79 -1.32
C ARG A 24 12.10 -14.12 -1.12
N ASP A 25 12.69 -14.78 -2.11
CA ASP A 25 14.12 -15.05 -2.17
C ASP A 25 14.67 -14.47 -3.48
N PRO A 26 15.60 -13.49 -3.42
CA PRO A 26 16.15 -12.85 -4.61
C PRO A 26 16.81 -13.82 -5.60
N ALA A 27 17.50 -14.86 -5.13
CA ALA A 27 18.14 -15.85 -6.00
C ALA A 27 17.09 -16.67 -6.73
N GLN A 28 16.11 -17.22 -6.00
CA GLN A 28 15.05 -18.04 -6.60
C GLN A 28 14.16 -17.23 -7.55
N ILE A 29 13.90 -15.96 -7.26
CA ILE A 29 13.14 -15.07 -8.16
C ILE A 29 13.90 -14.84 -9.46
N ARG A 30 15.21 -14.60 -9.38
CA ARG A 30 16.07 -14.43 -10.56
C ARG A 30 16.18 -15.72 -11.39
N ASP A 31 16.02 -16.88 -10.75
CA ASP A 31 15.96 -18.20 -11.39
C ASP A 31 14.56 -18.57 -11.92
N GLY A 32 13.62 -17.61 -11.96
CA GLY A 32 12.33 -17.77 -12.62
C GLY A 32 11.16 -18.05 -11.68
N GLN A 33 11.36 -18.07 -10.36
CA GLN A 33 10.27 -18.25 -9.38
C GLN A 33 9.50 -16.95 -9.12
N TRP A 34 9.03 -16.29 -10.18
CA TRP A 34 8.40 -14.97 -10.15
C TRP A 34 7.14 -14.90 -9.27
N TRP A 35 6.45 -16.02 -9.06
CA TRP A 35 5.28 -16.06 -8.17
C TRP A 35 5.61 -15.61 -6.75
N ARG A 36 6.85 -15.84 -6.27
CA ARG A 36 7.33 -15.44 -4.93
C ARG A 36 7.23 -13.94 -4.67
N ILE A 37 7.26 -13.11 -5.72
CA ILE A 37 7.02 -11.67 -5.61
C ILE A 37 5.63 -11.40 -5.02
N LEU A 38 4.60 -12.08 -5.52
CA LEU A 38 3.23 -11.85 -5.08
C LEU A 38 2.87 -12.71 -3.87
N THR A 39 3.26 -13.98 -3.87
CA THR A 39 2.85 -14.93 -2.83
C THR A 39 3.53 -14.68 -1.49
N SER A 40 4.68 -14.01 -1.45
CA SER A 40 5.34 -13.64 -0.19
C SER A 40 4.48 -12.76 0.71
N ALA A 41 3.50 -12.02 0.18
CA ALA A 41 2.53 -11.29 0.99
C ALA A 41 1.58 -12.20 1.79
N LEU A 42 1.39 -13.44 1.36
CA LEU A 42 0.40 -14.37 1.90
C LEU A 42 0.91 -15.12 3.14
N VAL A 43 2.22 -15.13 3.36
CA VAL A 43 2.92 -15.76 4.49
C VAL A 43 3.63 -14.68 5.31
N GLN A 44 4.07 -15.02 6.54
CA GLN A 44 4.69 -14.09 7.48
C GLN A 44 5.97 -14.69 8.06
N ASP A 45 7.09 -13.97 8.00
CA ASP A 45 8.37 -14.39 8.59
C ASP A 45 8.57 -13.88 10.03
N GLY A 46 7.78 -12.91 10.48
CA GLY A 46 7.86 -12.31 11.82
C GLY A 46 7.28 -13.15 12.98
N GLY A 47 7.09 -14.46 12.77
CA GLY A 47 6.47 -15.36 13.74
C GLY A 47 5.03 -14.97 14.13
N LEU A 48 4.56 -15.44 15.30
CA LEU A 48 3.20 -15.17 15.76
C LEU A 48 2.93 -13.67 15.95
N PHE A 49 3.86 -12.96 16.60
CA PHE A 49 3.70 -11.53 16.88
C PHE A 49 3.65 -10.71 15.59
N GLY A 50 4.60 -10.93 14.66
CA GLY A 50 4.61 -10.26 13.37
C GLY A 50 3.37 -10.57 12.55
N THR A 51 2.89 -11.82 12.58
CA THR A 51 1.64 -12.22 11.92
C THR A 51 0.44 -11.45 12.45
N VAL A 52 0.25 -11.43 13.77
CA VAL A 52 -0.88 -10.72 14.40
C VAL A 52 -0.79 -9.22 14.11
N ALA A 53 0.40 -8.63 14.24
CA ALA A 53 0.62 -7.21 13.95
C ALA A 53 0.29 -6.87 12.49
N ASN A 54 0.84 -7.60 11.52
CA ASN A 54 0.60 -7.34 10.10
C ASN A 54 -0.87 -7.50 9.73
N LEU A 55 -1.53 -8.56 10.22
CA LEU A 55 -2.96 -8.77 9.96
C LEU A 55 -3.83 -7.70 10.62
N ALA A 56 -3.49 -7.24 11.83
CA ALA A 56 -4.21 -6.15 12.50
C ALA A 56 -4.06 -4.83 11.73
N VAL A 57 -2.84 -4.48 11.30
CA VAL A 57 -2.60 -3.26 10.52
C VAL A 57 -3.35 -3.33 9.18
N LEU A 58 -3.31 -4.45 8.47
CA LEU A 58 -4.06 -4.62 7.23
C LEU A 58 -5.58 -4.55 7.49
N ALA A 59 -6.08 -5.07 8.61
CA ALA A 59 -7.51 -5.00 8.97
C ALA A 59 -7.99 -3.56 9.17
N VAL A 60 -7.11 -2.66 9.61
CA VAL A 60 -7.40 -1.23 9.77
C VAL A 60 -7.21 -0.47 8.45
N VAL A 61 -6.08 -0.67 7.76
CA VAL A 61 -5.73 0.09 6.55
C VAL A 61 -6.64 -0.26 5.38
N ALA A 62 -6.95 -1.54 5.18
CA ALA A 62 -7.76 -2.00 4.05
C ALA A 62 -9.14 -1.32 3.96
N PRO A 63 -10.00 -1.30 4.99
CA PRO A 63 -11.30 -0.64 4.90
C PRO A 63 -11.19 0.87 4.71
N ILE A 64 -10.21 1.53 5.34
CA ILE A 64 -9.97 2.97 5.14
C ILE A 64 -9.61 3.24 3.67
N ALA A 65 -8.69 2.45 3.11
CA ALA A 65 -8.29 2.58 1.72
C ALA A 65 -9.45 2.26 0.75
N VAL A 66 -10.31 1.30 1.07
CA VAL A 66 -11.52 1.01 0.27
C VAL A 66 -12.50 2.17 0.29
N GLN A 67 -12.71 2.82 1.43
CA GLN A 67 -13.55 4.02 1.50
C GLN A 67 -12.93 5.20 0.74
N PHE A 68 -11.60 5.35 0.85
CA PHE A 68 -10.88 6.46 0.25
C PHE A 68 -10.75 6.33 -1.27
N TRP A 69 -10.30 5.18 -1.76
CA TRP A 69 -10.00 4.93 -3.18
C TRP A 69 -11.11 4.20 -3.93
N GLY A 70 -12.04 3.56 -3.23
CA GLY A 70 -12.93 2.55 -3.80
C GLY A 70 -12.28 1.16 -3.80
N ALA A 71 -13.11 0.11 -3.75
CA ALA A 71 -12.64 -1.26 -3.56
C ALA A 71 -11.61 -1.73 -4.60
N TRP A 72 -11.88 -1.48 -5.89
CA TRP A 72 -10.99 -1.91 -6.97
C TRP A 72 -9.63 -1.22 -6.92
N ARG A 73 -9.61 0.11 -6.75
CA ARG A 73 -8.35 0.88 -6.70
C ARG A 73 -7.52 0.51 -5.47
N ALA A 74 -8.16 0.26 -4.33
CA ALA A 74 -7.46 -0.21 -3.13
C ALA A 74 -6.79 -1.58 -3.36
N VAL A 75 -7.47 -2.52 -4.02
CA VAL A 75 -6.88 -3.82 -4.39
C VAL A 75 -5.71 -3.64 -5.36
N VAL A 76 -5.89 -2.82 -6.40
CA VAL A 76 -4.84 -2.56 -7.39
C VAL A 76 -3.60 -1.92 -6.74
N LEU A 77 -3.78 -0.94 -5.86
CA LEU A 77 -2.67 -0.31 -5.12
C LEU A 77 -1.95 -1.29 -4.20
N LEU A 78 -2.67 -2.17 -3.52
CA LEU A 78 -2.07 -3.21 -2.68
C LEU A 78 -1.23 -4.17 -3.53
N VAL A 79 -1.79 -4.66 -4.66
CA VAL A 79 -1.10 -5.61 -5.55
C VAL A 79 0.10 -4.96 -6.23
N LEU A 80 -0.04 -3.75 -6.77
CA LEU A 80 1.07 -2.99 -7.36
C LEU A 80 2.16 -2.72 -6.34
N GLY A 81 1.79 -2.35 -5.11
CA GLY A 81 2.73 -2.17 -4.01
C GLY A 81 3.54 -3.43 -3.74
N GLN A 82 2.88 -4.59 -3.66
CA GLN A 82 3.56 -5.87 -3.48
C GLN A 82 4.49 -6.20 -4.65
N VAL A 83 4.02 -6.01 -5.88
CA VAL A 83 4.81 -6.33 -7.09
C VAL A 83 6.04 -5.44 -7.17
N ILE A 84 5.88 -4.12 -7.01
CA ILE A 84 6.99 -3.17 -7.08
C ILE A 84 7.97 -3.44 -5.94
N PHE A 85 7.48 -3.62 -4.71
CA PHE A 85 8.33 -3.94 -3.58
C PHE A 85 9.10 -5.23 -3.83
N GLY A 86 8.45 -6.29 -4.27
CA GLY A 86 9.10 -7.57 -4.54
C GLY A 86 10.13 -7.50 -5.68
N LEU A 87 9.90 -6.69 -6.72
CA LEU A 87 10.89 -6.43 -7.77
C LEU A 87 12.08 -5.64 -7.24
N LEU A 88 11.84 -4.53 -6.52
CA LEU A 88 12.91 -3.72 -5.95
C LEU A 88 13.77 -4.56 -5.00
N THR A 89 13.14 -5.38 -4.17
CA THR A 89 13.84 -6.19 -3.19
C THR A 89 14.39 -7.50 -3.76
N ALA A 90 14.09 -7.84 -5.01
CA ALA A 90 14.76 -8.89 -5.75
C ALA A 90 15.94 -8.38 -6.58
N PHE A 91 15.94 -7.12 -7.06
CA PHE A 91 16.95 -6.65 -8.03
C PHE A 91 17.76 -5.42 -7.59
N VAL A 92 17.20 -4.56 -6.74
CA VAL A 92 17.81 -3.28 -6.34
C VAL A 92 18.29 -3.31 -4.89
N PHE A 93 17.47 -3.84 -3.99
CA PHE A 93 17.72 -3.95 -2.56
C PHE A 93 17.52 -5.42 -2.10
N PRO A 94 18.43 -6.34 -2.49
CA PRO A 94 18.22 -7.78 -2.28
C PRO A 94 18.01 -8.12 -0.81
N SER A 95 16.85 -8.68 -0.48
CA SER A 95 16.53 -9.15 0.87
C SER A 95 15.68 -10.42 0.80
N VAL A 96 15.85 -11.35 1.72
CA VAL A 96 14.90 -12.46 1.89
C VAL A 96 13.78 -11.99 2.82
N GLY A 97 12.54 -12.40 2.58
CA GLY A 97 11.47 -12.16 3.55
C GLY A 97 10.05 -12.42 3.05
N ALA A 98 9.12 -12.38 3.98
CA ALA A 98 7.70 -12.65 3.78
C ALA A 98 6.85 -11.70 4.63
N GLY A 99 5.72 -11.29 4.12
CA GLY A 99 4.80 -10.45 4.87
C GLY A 99 4.04 -9.49 3.99
N ASN A 100 2.86 -9.09 4.48
CA ASN A 100 2.04 -8.12 3.78
C ASN A 100 2.38 -6.65 4.15
N SER A 101 3.33 -6.42 5.07
CA SER A 101 3.68 -5.09 5.60
C SER A 101 3.99 -4.09 4.49
N ALA A 102 4.81 -4.46 3.51
CA ALA A 102 5.16 -3.59 2.38
C ALA A 102 3.94 -3.20 1.53
N ALA A 103 3.09 -4.17 1.19
CA ALA A 103 1.85 -3.91 0.46
C ALA A 103 0.89 -3.01 1.26
N THR A 104 0.80 -3.26 2.58
CA THR A 104 -0.04 -2.49 3.50
C THR A 104 0.49 -1.06 3.70
N PHE A 105 1.81 -0.87 3.83
CA PHE A 105 2.44 0.46 3.91
C PHE A 105 2.31 1.21 2.60
N THR A 106 2.45 0.54 1.45
CA THR A 106 2.18 1.16 0.15
C THR A 106 0.74 1.66 0.09
N LEU A 107 -0.23 0.81 0.48
CA LEU A 107 -1.64 1.17 0.48
C LEU A 107 -1.94 2.34 1.41
N ALA A 108 -1.38 2.35 2.62
CA ALA A 108 -1.50 3.46 3.56
C ALA A 108 -0.88 4.76 3.01
N ALA A 109 0.36 4.70 2.55
CA ALA A 109 1.11 5.84 2.04
C ALA A 109 0.52 6.41 0.74
N SER A 110 -0.25 5.62 -0.02
CA SER A 110 -0.99 6.14 -1.19
C SER A 110 -1.98 7.24 -0.83
N MET A 111 -2.64 7.16 0.33
CA MET A 111 -3.56 8.20 0.79
C MET A 111 -2.81 9.50 1.12
N VAL A 112 -1.57 9.39 1.59
CA VAL A 112 -0.67 10.53 1.82
C VAL A 112 -0.27 11.20 0.52
N GLY A 113 -0.01 10.42 -0.54
CA GLY A 113 0.32 10.94 -1.88
C GLY A 113 -0.70 11.95 -2.42
N VAL A 114 -1.98 11.76 -2.09
CA VAL A 114 -3.06 12.67 -2.52
C VAL A 114 -2.92 14.06 -1.90
N VAL A 115 -2.39 14.17 -0.68
CA VAL A 115 -2.18 15.45 0.01
C VAL A 115 -1.21 16.34 -0.77
N VAL A 116 -0.21 15.75 -1.42
CA VAL A 116 0.79 16.48 -2.23
C VAL A 116 0.18 17.08 -3.50
N THR A 117 -0.94 16.54 -3.96
CA THR A 117 -1.58 16.91 -5.24
C THR A 117 -2.80 17.82 -5.10
N ALA A 118 -3.18 18.20 -3.87
CA ALA A 118 -4.39 18.96 -3.58
C ALA A 118 -4.08 20.29 -2.88
N HIS A 119 -5.09 21.17 -2.78
CA HIS A 119 -5.03 22.35 -1.90
C HIS A 119 -5.04 21.91 -0.43
N ALA A 120 -3.90 21.42 0.05
CA ALA A 120 -3.70 20.92 1.39
C ALA A 120 -3.36 22.06 2.35
N SER A 121 -3.85 21.94 3.59
CA SER A 121 -3.44 22.80 4.69
C SER A 121 -1.96 22.58 5.03
N ARG A 122 -1.33 23.59 5.65
CA ARG A 122 0.06 23.49 6.14
C ARG A 122 0.27 22.26 7.05
N ARG A 123 -0.73 21.94 7.89
CA ARG A 123 -0.68 20.77 8.78
C ARG A 123 -0.61 19.47 7.99
N GLU A 124 -1.45 19.31 6.98
CA GLU A 124 -1.46 18.11 6.14
C GLU A 124 -0.14 17.97 5.36
N LEU A 125 0.40 19.08 4.83
CA LEU A 125 1.71 19.09 4.18
C LEU A 125 2.85 18.69 5.14
N CYS A 126 2.84 19.19 6.38
CA CYS A 126 3.84 18.79 7.39
C CYS A 126 3.74 17.29 7.73
N LEU A 127 2.53 16.74 7.86
CA LEU A 127 2.34 15.31 8.11
C LEU A 127 2.80 14.47 6.92
N ALA A 128 2.46 14.87 5.69
CA ALA A 128 2.90 14.19 4.48
C ALA A 128 4.43 14.22 4.34
N ALA A 129 5.05 15.37 4.59
CA ALA A 129 6.51 15.51 4.60
C ALA A 129 7.15 14.61 5.67
N GLY A 130 6.54 14.50 6.85
CA GLY A 130 6.98 13.58 7.89
C GLY A 130 6.96 12.12 7.43
N VAL A 131 5.89 11.67 6.78
CA VAL A 131 5.78 10.30 6.24
C VAL A 131 6.84 10.04 5.17
N VAL A 132 7.05 10.98 4.25
CA VAL A 132 8.08 10.87 3.21
C VAL A 132 9.48 10.82 3.85
N LEU A 133 9.74 11.69 4.82
CA LEU A 133 11.01 11.69 5.56
C LEU A 133 11.24 10.37 6.28
N CYS A 134 10.23 9.79 6.94
CA CYS A 134 10.33 8.46 7.54
C CYS A 134 10.67 7.40 6.48
N GLY A 135 10.04 7.44 5.32
CA GLY A 135 10.37 6.54 4.20
C GLY A 135 11.82 6.66 3.76
N VAL A 136 12.34 7.89 3.63
CA VAL A 136 13.75 8.15 3.31
C VAL A 136 14.69 7.64 4.41
N LEU A 137 14.39 7.94 5.67
CA LEU A 137 15.21 7.50 6.81
C LEU A 137 15.28 5.98 6.91
N LEU A 138 14.18 5.27 6.65
CA LEU A 138 14.16 3.81 6.58
C LEU A 138 15.12 3.28 5.50
N VAL A 139 15.08 3.84 4.29
CA VAL A 139 16.04 3.46 3.24
C VAL A 139 17.48 3.73 3.68
N LEU A 140 17.75 4.86 4.35
CA LEU A 140 19.09 5.21 4.82
C LEU A 140 19.62 4.31 5.94
N VAL A 141 18.75 3.61 6.67
CA VAL A 141 19.14 2.61 7.67
C VAL A 141 19.00 1.17 7.15
N ASP A 142 19.04 1.01 5.82
CA ASP A 142 18.98 -0.27 5.12
C ASP A 142 17.68 -1.07 5.37
N ASP A 143 16.57 -0.37 5.65
CA ASP A 143 15.25 -0.97 5.78
C ASP A 143 14.43 -0.78 4.50
N ALA A 144 14.18 -1.90 3.80
CA ALA A 144 13.41 -1.93 2.56
C ALA A 144 11.98 -1.35 2.72
N HIS A 145 11.39 -1.34 3.92
CA HIS A 145 10.07 -0.74 4.14
C HIS A 145 10.00 0.73 3.74
N GLY A 146 11.14 1.44 3.75
CA GLY A 146 11.23 2.79 3.19
C GLY A 146 10.82 2.86 1.71
N LEU A 147 11.21 1.85 0.91
CA LEU A 147 10.80 1.73 -0.50
C LEU A 147 9.29 1.57 -0.64
N ALA A 148 8.64 0.81 0.25
CA ALA A 148 7.20 0.63 0.24
C ALA A 148 6.45 1.94 0.53
N VAL A 149 6.91 2.70 1.53
CA VAL A 149 6.34 4.00 1.88
C VAL A 149 6.47 4.98 0.71
N LEU A 150 7.67 5.13 0.16
CA LEU A 150 7.94 6.06 -0.96
C LEU A 150 7.14 5.66 -2.22
N THR A 151 7.12 4.37 -2.55
CA THR A 151 6.33 3.84 -3.68
C THR A 151 4.86 4.15 -3.49
N GLY A 152 4.31 3.92 -2.29
CA GLY A 152 2.92 4.21 -1.98
C GLY A 152 2.58 5.68 -2.18
N THR A 153 3.39 6.59 -1.61
CA THR A 153 3.20 8.03 -1.79
C THR A 153 3.23 8.43 -3.26
N MET A 154 4.18 7.91 -4.05
CA MET A 154 4.28 8.20 -5.49
C MET A 154 3.08 7.68 -6.28
N LEU A 155 2.67 6.42 -6.05
CA LEU A 155 1.51 5.82 -6.71
C LEU A 155 0.22 6.56 -6.36
N GLY A 156 0.05 6.95 -5.11
CA GLY A 156 -1.10 7.73 -4.65
C GLY A 156 -1.18 9.10 -5.29
N ALA A 157 -0.07 9.82 -5.38
CA ALA A 157 0.00 11.11 -6.05
C ALA A 157 -0.31 10.97 -7.56
N ALA A 158 0.32 10.01 -8.24
CA ALA A 158 0.06 9.75 -9.65
C ALA A 158 -1.41 9.39 -9.93
N LEU A 159 -1.98 8.49 -9.13
CA LEU A 159 -3.38 8.08 -9.27
C LEU A 159 -4.34 9.25 -9.01
N ALA A 160 -4.05 10.10 -8.01
CA ALA A 160 -4.89 11.26 -7.70
C ALA A 160 -4.92 12.29 -8.84
N ILE A 161 -3.81 12.46 -9.56
CA ILE A 161 -3.72 13.35 -10.72
C ILE A 161 -4.57 12.83 -11.88
N ILE A 162 -4.58 11.50 -12.11
CA ILE A 162 -5.30 10.89 -13.24
C ILE A 162 -6.78 10.72 -12.91
N VAL A 163 -7.12 10.25 -11.70
CA VAL A 163 -8.49 9.96 -11.26
C VAL A 163 -8.67 10.31 -9.78
N PRO A 164 -9.19 11.51 -9.46
CA PRO A 164 -9.36 11.94 -8.08
C PRO A 164 -10.27 10.99 -7.25
N PRO A 165 -10.07 10.89 -5.93
CA PRO A 165 -10.93 10.11 -5.04
C PRO A 165 -12.37 10.64 -5.01
N SER A 166 -13.36 9.74 -4.88
CA SER A 166 -14.80 10.07 -4.98
C SER A 166 -15.28 11.10 -3.95
N HIS A 167 -14.71 11.10 -2.73
CA HIS A 167 -15.03 12.09 -1.70
C HIS A 167 -14.54 13.52 -2.01
N ARG A 168 -13.81 13.72 -3.12
CA ARG A 168 -13.28 15.01 -3.57
C ARG A 168 -13.80 15.44 -4.95
N ALA A 169 -14.73 14.71 -5.55
CA ALA A 169 -15.47 15.25 -6.68
C ALA A 169 -16.24 16.49 -6.18
N ALA A 170 -15.92 17.68 -6.72
CA ALA A 170 -16.55 18.92 -6.31
C ALA A 170 -18.09 18.79 -6.38
N PRO A 171 -18.85 19.48 -5.50
CA PRO A 171 -20.29 19.59 -5.68
C PRO A 171 -20.54 20.11 -7.10
N THR A 172 -21.33 19.37 -7.88
CA THR A 172 -21.89 19.89 -9.13
C THR A 172 -22.47 21.26 -8.82
N PRO A 173 -22.06 22.34 -9.49
CA PRO A 173 -22.68 23.64 -9.27
C PRO A 173 -24.16 23.43 -9.53
N ALA A 174 -24.99 23.63 -8.49
CA ALA A 174 -26.41 23.70 -8.68
C ALA A 174 -26.62 24.75 -9.77
N LEU A 175 -27.15 24.32 -10.92
CA LEU A 175 -27.64 25.23 -11.94
C LEU A 175 -28.58 26.18 -11.21
N ARG A 176 -28.11 27.41 -10.95
CA ARG A 176 -28.99 28.48 -10.51
C ARG A 176 -29.99 28.65 -11.64
N GLU A 177 -31.20 28.14 -11.44
CA GLU A 177 -32.35 28.56 -12.22
C GLU A 177 -32.55 30.06 -11.96
N SER A 178 -31.89 30.88 -12.77
CA SER A 178 -32.19 32.30 -12.88
C SER A 178 -33.44 32.45 -13.74
N GLY A 179 -34.61 32.19 -13.15
CA GLY A 179 -35.90 32.61 -13.64
C GLY A 179 -36.29 33.93 -12.97
N GLN A 180 -36.36 34.99 -13.76
CA GLN A 180 -36.41 36.41 -13.42
C GLN A 180 -37.58 36.90 -12.52
N PRO A 181 -37.45 38.12 -11.93
CA PRO A 181 -38.51 38.82 -11.24
C PRO A 181 -39.47 39.52 -12.21
N THR A 182 -40.77 39.46 -11.94
CA THR A 182 -41.75 40.41 -12.48
C THR A 182 -42.65 40.89 -11.34
N LEU A 183 -42.42 42.17 -11.00
CA LEU A 183 -43.30 43.19 -10.42
C LEU A 183 -44.43 42.77 -9.48
#